data_AF-A0A6G1J7A2-F1
#
_entry.id   AF-A0A6G1J7A2-F1
#
_cell.length_a   1.000
_cell.length_b   1.000
_cell.length_c   1.000
_cell.angle_alpha   90.00
_cell.angle_beta   90.00
_cell.angle_gamma   90.00
#
_symmetry.space_group_name_H-M   'P 1'
#
loop_
_entity.id
_entity.type
_entity.pdbx_description
1 polymer ?
#
loop_
_entity_poly.entity_id
_entity_poly.type
_entity_poly.pdbx_seq_one_letter_code
_entity_poly.pdbx_strand_id
1 'polypeptide(L)'
;MPGNQKPEPFVLTGNFDGQDLSNDCTVYLPENGKTSKDDVLNFPAFKDWLKRLLYNLQRQEDEAHEFHSNKYRLTEIDVQAADWFTKTRLGFLKIQAKVENGAGESLPGAVFLRGGSVGILLILEAYDPKDPQRRFEQQTIVTIQPRIASGSLALAEIPAGMLDGKGDFAGKAADELKEEVGIEIKEDDLFDMSKLATEQIPTYPWAKGKTPGPLSESIENSMYPSAGGCDEFLPLMLCQKRLTVEHMEKLDGKKTGLRKEGERIRLRLVPLKDLWKEGGRDAKALAALALYESLKREGWVPSMPTKPDA
;
A
#
# COMPACT_ATOMS: atom_id res chain seq x y z
N MET A 1 -23.53 -2.04 34.37
CA MET A 1 -23.17 -2.17 32.95
C MET A 1 -23.30 -3.64 32.61
N PRO A 2 -24.07 -4.06 31.60
CA PRO A 2 -24.06 -5.45 31.17
C PRO A 2 -22.61 -5.76 30.77
N GLY A 3 -22.00 -6.79 31.39
CA GLY A 3 -20.65 -7.19 31.02
C GLY A 3 -20.66 -7.58 29.55
N ASN A 4 -19.82 -6.94 28.73
CA ASN A 4 -19.59 -7.40 27.37
C ASN A 4 -18.99 -8.80 27.48
N GLN A 5 -19.82 -9.83 27.31
CA GLN A 5 -19.35 -11.20 27.20
C GLN A 5 -18.54 -11.27 25.89
N LYS A 6 -17.30 -11.76 25.96
CA LYS A 6 -16.46 -11.92 24.77
C LYS A 6 -17.24 -12.76 23.75
N PRO A 7 -17.38 -12.31 22.49
CA PRO A 7 -18.11 -13.10 21.50
C PRO A 7 -17.47 -14.48 21.38
N GLU A 8 -18.30 -15.51 21.20
CA GLU A 8 -17.79 -16.86 20.98
C GLU A 8 -16.84 -16.88 19.78
N PRO A 9 -15.65 -17.49 19.90
CA PRO A 9 -14.74 -17.64 18.79
C PRO A 9 -15.36 -18.55 17.71
N PHE A 10 -14.85 -18.45 16.49
CA PHE A 10 -15.20 -19.38 15.42
C PHE A 10 -13.95 -20.09 14.91
N VAL A 11 -14.13 -21.28 14.33
CA VAL A 11 -13.04 -22.08 13.81
C VAL A 11 -13.09 -22.08 12.29
N LEU A 12 -11.95 -21.81 11.66
CA LEU A 12 -11.72 -22.03 10.25
C LEU A 12 -11.14 -23.45 10.08
N THR A 13 -11.73 -24.24 9.19
CA THR A 13 -11.35 -25.64 8.96
C THR A 13 -11.24 -25.93 7.46
N GLY A 14 -10.33 -26.85 7.10
CA GLY A 14 -10.19 -27.37 5.73
C GLY A 14 -9.59 -26.37 4.73
N ASN A 15 -10.34 -25.34 4.32
CA ASN A 15 -9.93 -24.43 3.25
C ASN A 15 -10.45 -23.00 3.47
N PHE A 16 -9.67 -22.01 3.08
CA PHE A 16 -10.06 -20.60 3.01
C PHE A 16 -9.64 -19.99 1.67
N ASP A 17 -10.62 -19.51 0.89
CA ASP A 17 -10.41 -18.87 -0.41
C ASP A 17 -9.44 -19.64 -1.35
N GLY A 18 -9.56 -20.98 -1.37
CA GLY A 18 -8.75 -21.86 -2.21
C GLY A 18 -7.43 -22.30 -1.58
N GLN A 19 -7.11 -21.89 -0.35
CA GLN A 19 -5.90 -22.29 0.37
C GLN A 19 -6.22 -23.26 1.52
N ASP A 20 -5.49 -24.37 1.59
CA ASP A 20 -5.53 -25.31 2.71
C ASP A 20 -4.98 -24.64 3.99
N LEU A 21 -5.69 -24.78 5.10
CA LEU A 21 -5.24 -24.28 6.40
C LEU A 21 -4.21 -25.20 7.07
N SER A 22 -4.04 -26.44 6.59
CA SER A 22 -3.18 -27.49 7.14
C SER A 22 -3.52 -27.97 8.57
N ASN A 23 -4.26 -27.18 9.33
CA ASN A 23 -4.84 -27.46 10.64
C ASN A 23 -6.02 -26.51 10.89
N ASP A 24 -6.84 -26.79 11.89
CA ASP A 24 -7.89 -25.88 12.31
C ASP A 24 -7.29 -24.58 12.88
N CYS A 25 -7.87 -23.43 12.53
CA CYS A 25 -7.46 -22.12 13.04
C CYS A 25 -8.61 -21.48 13.82
N THR A 26 -8.40 -21.24 15.11
CA THR A 26 -9.41 -20.55 15.95
C THR A 26 -9.30 -19.05 15.78
N VAL A 27 -10.41 -18.36 15.53
CA VAL A 27 -10.46 -16.91 15.39
C VAL A 27 -11.29 -16.32 16.53
N TYR A 28 -10.65 -15.47 17.33
CA TYR A 28 -11.28 -14.73 18.42
C TYR A 28 -11.71 -13.35 17.94
N LEU A 29 -12.90 -12.92 18.36
CA LEU A 29 -13.47 -11.61 18.04
C LEU A 29 -13.20 -10.59 19.15
N PRO A 30 -13.15 -9.28 18.83
CA PRO A 30 -12.90 -8.25 19.83
C PRO A 30 -14.09 -8.07 20.77
N GLU A 31 -13.83 -7.68 22.02
CA GLU A 31 -14.84 -7.44 23.07
C GLU A 31 -15.61 -6.11 22.88
N ASN A 32 -15.99 -5.78 21.65
CA ASN A 32 -16.69 -4.53 21.31
C ASN A 32 -18.21 -4.70 21.12
N GLY A 33 -18.71 -5.94 21.08
CA GLY A 33 -20.13 -6.26 20.86
C GLY A 33 -20.69 -5.86 19.50
N LYS A 34 -19.83 -5.42 18.57
CA LYS A 34 -20.21 -4.93 17.23
C LYS A 34 -19.66 -5.80 16.11
N THR A 35 -18.42 -6.25 16.23
CA THR A 35 -17.74 -7.00 15.17
C THR A 35 -18.18 -8.46 15.17
N SER A 36 -18.75 -8.90 14.06
CA SER A 36 -19.19 -10.27 13.83
C SER A 36 -18.16 -11.09 13.04
N LYS A 37 -18.38 -12.41 12.98
CA LYS A 37 -17.64 -13.32 12.09
C LYS A 37 -17.69 -12.84 10.63
N ASP A 38 -18.87 -12.47 10.14
CA ASP A 38 -19.05 -12.07 8.75
C ASP A 38 -18.33 -10.74 8.45
N ASP A 39 -18.25 -9.83 9.41
CA ASP A 39 -17.49 -8.58 9.23
C ASP A 39 -16.00 -8.87 9.01
N VAL A 40 -15.42 -9.78 9.81
CA VAL A 40 -14.00 -10.17 9.69
C VAL A 40 -13.75 -10.94 8.39
N LEU A 41 -14.59 -11.94 8.07
CA LEU A 41 -14.40 -12.79 6.89
C LEU A 41 -14.71 -12.08 5.57
N ASN A 42 -15.52 -11.02 5.58
CA ASN A 42 -15.77 -10.21 4.39
C ASN A 42 -14.85 -8.98 4.29
N PHE A 43 -14.01 -8.72 5.29
CA PHE A 43 -13.07 -7.60 5.23
C PHE A 43 -11.92 -7.91 4.26
N PRO A 44 -11.77 -7.17 3.14
CA PRO A 44 -10.83 -7.54 2.08
C PRO A 44 -9.39 -7.73 2.56
N ALA A 45 -8.89 -6.81 3.40
CA ALA A 45 -7.52 -6.90 3.93
C ALA A 45 -7.30 -8.17 4.76
N PHE A 46 -8.29 -8.60 5.55
CA PHE A 46 -8.21 -9.87 6.27
C PHE A 46 -8.17 -11.06 5.31
N LYS A 47 -9.04 -11.07 4.31
CA LYS A 47 -9.10 -12.16 3.32
C LYS A 47 -7.79 -12.28 2.55
N ASP A 48 -7.30 -11.17 2.01
CA ASP A 48 -6.11 -11.14 1.17
C ASP A 48 -4.84 -11.46 1.96
N TRP A 49 -4.74 -10.95 3.20
CA TRP A 49 -3.66 -11.34 4.11
C TRP A 49 -3.68 -12.84 4.42
N LEU A 50 -4.83 -13.37 4.85
CA LEU A 50 -4.93 -14.77 5.25
C LEU A 50 -4.66 -15.70 4.07
N LYS A 51 -5.23 -15.41 2.90
CA LYS A 51 -5.01 -16.16 1.67
C LYS A 51 -3.53 -16.20 1.28
N ARG A 52 -2.84 -15.04 1.28
CA ARG A 52 -1.40 -14.97 0.96
C ARG A 52 -0.57 -15.72 2.00
N LEU A 53 -0.86 -15.55 3.29
CA LEU A 53 -0.15 -16.25 4.36
C LEU A 53 -0.29 -17.77 4.24
N LEU A 54 -1.51 -18.29 4.05
CA LEU A 54 -1.73 -19.73 3.92
C LEU A 54 -1.01 -20.32 2.70
N TYR A 55 -1.05 -19.62 1.56
CA TYR A 55 -0.30 -20.01 0.39
C TYR A 55 1.21 -20.10 0.67
N ASN A 56 1.78 -19.08 1.33
CA ASN A 56 3.20 -19.03 1.64
C ASN A 56 3.59 -20.08 2.70
N LEU A 57 2.73 -20.36 3.69
CA LEU A 57 2.95 -21.45 4.65
C LEU A 57 3.00 -22.82 3.97
N GLN A 58 2.17 -23.07 2.95
CA GLN A 58 2.20 -24.33 2.19
C GLN A 58 3.50 -24.52 1.40
N ARG A 59 4.24 -23.45 1.08
CA ARG A 59 5.53 -23.55 0.38
C ARG A 59 6.59 -24.30 1.19
N GLN A 60 6.40 -24.43 2.49
CA GLN A 60 7.26 -25.25 3.35
C GLN A 60 7.20 -26.74 3.01
N GLU A 61 6.26 -27.20 2.17
CA GLU A 61 6.24 -28.56 1.62
C GLU A 61 7.40 -28.82 0.65
N ASP A 62 7.98 -27.78 0.03
CA ASP A 62 9.18 -27.90 -0.80
C ASP A 62 10.40 -28.23 0.09
N GLU A 63 11.12 -29.32 -0.21
CA GLU A 63 12.33 -29.74 0.50
C GLU A 63 13.43 -28.67 0.50
N ALA A 64 13.44 -27.78 -0.49
CA ALA A 64 14.39 -26.68 -0.58
C ALA A 64 14.04 -25.48 0.31
N HIS A 65 12.82 -25.42 0.86
CA HIS A 65 12.36 -24.33 1.71
C HIS A 65 13.08 -24.29 3.05
N GLU A 66 13.46 -23.10 3.53
CA GLU A 66 14.22 -22.92 4.78
C GLU A 66 13.57 -23.64 5.97
N PHE A 67 12.25 -23.50 6.11
CA PHE A 67 11.48 -24.10 7.20
C PHE A 67 10.91 -25.50 6.89
N HIS A 68 11.37 -26.19 5.85
CA HIS A 68 10.81 -27.50 5.46
C HIS A 68 10.86 -28.53 6.58
N SER A 69 11.98 -28.61 7.31
CA SER A 69 12.17 -29.59 8.38
C SER A 69 11.30 -29.34 9.61
N ASN A 70 10.97 -28.06 9.89
CA ASN A 70 10.20 -27.63 11.05
C ASN A 70 9.13 -26.61 10.62
N LYS A 71 8.11 -27.10 9.91
CA LYS A 71 7.09 -26.27 9.25
C LYS A 71 6.27 -25.49 10.28
N TYR A 72 6.15 -24.19 10.03
CA TYR A 72 5.24 -23.30 10.73
C TYR A 72 3.81 -23.48 10.25
N ARG A 73 2.87 -23.29 11.17
CA ARG A 73 1.43 -23.41 10.97
C ARG A 73 0.70 -22.29 11.69
N LEU A 74 -0.38 -21.81 11.09
CA LEU A 74 -1.27 -20.83 11.71
C LEU A 74 -2.30 -21.56 12.56
N THR A 75 -2.31 -21.34 13.87
CA THR A 75 -3.20 -22.06 14.80
C THR A 75 -4.29 -21.18 15.39
N GLU A 76 -4.01 -19.88 15.58
CA GLU A 76 -4.96 -18.93 16.16
C GLU A 76 -4.83 -17.54 15.52
N ILE A 77 -5.96 -16.81 15.46
CA ILE A 77 -6.00 -15.39 15.16
C ILE A 77 -6.84 -14.70 16.23
N ASP A 78 -6.24 -13.79 17.00
CA ASP A 78 -6.96 -12.92 17.94
C ASP A 78 -7.20 -11.55 17.30
N VAL A 79 -8.46 -11.25 16.97
CA VAL A 79 -8.85 -9.91 16.48
C VAL A 79 -8.98 -8.99 17.69
N GLN A 80 -7.93 -8.22 17.94
CA GLN A 80 -7.78 -7.37 19.12
C GLN A 80 -8.61 -6.09 19.03
N ALA A 81 -8.72 -5.51 17.84
CA ALA A 81 -9.46 -4.27 17.62
C ALA A 81 -10.03 -4.18 16.21
N ALA A 82 -11.11 -3.42 16.07
CA ALA A 82 -11.76 -3.11 14.81
C ALA A 82 -12.15 -1.63 14.76
N ASP A 83 -11.60 -0.91 13.79
CA ASP A 83 -11.87 0.51 13.57
C ASP A 83 -12.91 0.68 12.47
N TRP A 84 -14.04 1.29 12.81
CA TRP A 84 -15.17 1.48 11.91
C TRP A 84 -15.26 2.92 11.46
N PHE A 85 -15.14 3.17 10.15
CA PHE A 85 -15.23 4.52 9.58
C PHE A 85 -16.68 5.01 9.54
N THR A 86 -17.62 4.10 9.37
CA THR A 86 -19.06 4.39 9.45
C THR A 86 -19.76 3.32 10.28
N LYS A 87 -21.10 3.40 10.37
CA LYS A 87 -21.89 2.36 11.05
C LYS A 87 -21.68 0.98 10.43
N THR A 88 -21.44 0.91 9.12
CA THR A 88 -21.39 -0.32 8.33
C THR A 88 -20.06 -0.55 7.61
N ARG A 89 -19.18 0.45 7.53
CA ARG A 89 -17.87 0.32 6.87
C ARG A 89 -16.78 0.05 7.89
N LEU A 90 -16.33 -1.20 7.95
CA LEU A 90 -15.10 -1.59 8.63
C LEU A 90 -13.91 -1.00 7.87
N GLY A 91 -13.05 -0.28 8.59
CA GLY A 91 -11.89 0.40 8.03
C GLY A 91 -10.62 -0.39 8.25
N PHE A 92 -10.33 -0.75 9.51
CA PHE A 92 -9.10 -1.44 9.90
C PHE A 92 -9.35 -2.56 10.92
N LEU A 93 -8.46 -3.56 10.95
CA LEU A 93 -8.36 -4.53 12.03
C LEU A 93 -6.95 -4.54 12.62
N LYS A 94 -6.85 -4.74 13.93
CA LYS A 94 -5.60 -5.14 14.58
C LYS A 94 -5.74 -6.59 15.01
N ILE A 95 -4.80 -7.44 14.60
CA ILE A 95 -4.80 -8.86 14.94
C ILE A 95 -3.48 -9.29 15.58
N GLN A 96 -3.55 -10.38 16.34
CA GLN A 96 -2.42 -11.18 16.77
C GLN A 96 -2.61 -12.60 16.22
N ALA A 97 -1.84 -12.95 15.20
CA ALA A 97 -1.76 -14.31 14.70
C ALA A 97 -0.78 -15.14 15.55
N LYS A 98 -1.10 -16.42 15.72
CA LYS A 98 -0.23 -17.41 16.33
C LYS A 98 0.27 -18.34 15.25
N VAL A 99 1.54 -18.19 14.91
CA VAL A 99 2.23 -18.99 13.90
C VAL A 99 3.37 -19.72 14.58
N GLU A 100 3.27 -21.04 14.67
CA GLU A 100 4.18 -21.88 15.45
C GLU A 100 4.54 -23.16 14.71
N ASN A 101 5.65 -23.79 15.08
CA ASN A 101 6.07 -25.08 14.54
C ASN A 101 6.07 -26.18 15.61
N GLY A 102 6.29 -27.42 15.20
CA GLY A 102 6.32 -28.58 16.10
C GLY A 102 7.46 -28.59 17.12
N ALA A 103 8.45 -27.71 16.96
CA ALA A 103 9.56 -27.55 17.91
C ALA A 103 9.25 -26.54 19.04
N GLY A 104 8.07 -25.91 19.01
CA GLY A 104 7.67 -24.89 19.99
C GLY A 104 8.20 -23.48 19.67
N GLU A 105 8.73 -23.27 18.46
CA GLU A 105 9.16 -21.95 18.00
C GLU A 105 7.97 -21.18 17.42
N SER A 106 7.97 -19.85 17.53
CA SER A 106 6.90 -19.00 17.02
C SER A 106 7.43 -17.80 16.23
N LEU A 107 6.61 -17.34 15.27
CA LEU A 107 6.86 -16.14 14.49
C LEU A 107 6.06 -14.95 15.04
N PRO A 108 6.58 -13.72 14.98
CA PRO A 108 5.81 -12.52 15.33
C PRO A 108 4.56 -12.41 14.44
N GLY A 109 3.39 -12.36 15.07
CA GLY A 109 2.09 -12.32 14.37
C GLY A 109 1.27 -11.06 14.63
N ALA A 110 1.86 -9.98 15.14
CA ALA A 110 1.15 -8.72 15.32
C ALA A 110 0.95 -8.04 13.95
N VAL A 111 -0.29 -7.87 13.51
CA VAL A 111 -0.60 -7.31 12.17
C VAL A 111 -1.67 -6.23 12.27
N PHE A 112 -1.39 -5.06 11.71
CA PHE A 112 -2.37 -4.04 11.41
C PHE A 112 -2.88 -4.22 9.97
N LEU A 113 -4.12 -4.69 9.85
CA LEU A 113 -4.79 -4.94 8.59
C LEU A 113 -5.50 -3.68 8.13
N ARG A 114 -4.94 -3.05 7.09
CA ARG A 114 -5.51 -1.86 6.44
C ARG A 114 -5.70 -2.03 4.94
N GLY A 115 -5.12 -3.06 4.33
CA GLY A 115 -5.17 -3.27 2.89
C GLY A 115 -4.15 -2.43 2.13
N GLY A 116 -4.16 -2.58 0.81
CA GLY A 116 -3.26 -1.86 -0.08
C GLY A 116 -3.62 -0.38 -0.24
N SER A 117 -2.61 0.40 -0.61
CA SER A 117 -2.69 1.81 -0.92
C SER A 117 -1.91 2.09 -2.21
N VAL A 118 -1.89 3.33 -2.70
CA VAL A 118 -1.09 3.73 -3.85
C VAL A 118 -0.41 5.07 -3.56
N GLY A 119 0.84 5.23 -3.99
CA GLY A 119 1.58 6.49 -3.90
C GLY A 119 1.89 7.04 -5.28
N ILE A 120 1.84 8.37 -5.46
CA ILE A 120 1.97 8.98 -6.78
C ILE A 120 3.08 10.02 -6.78
N LEU A 121 4.15 9.75 -7.53
CA LEU A 121 5.15 10.76 -7.88
C LEU A 121 4.64 11.56 -9.08
N LEU A 122 4.10 12.74 -8.80
CA LEU A 122 3.60 13.66 -9.83
C LEU A 122 4.70 14.66 -10.23
N ILE A 123 5.27 14.47 -11.42
CA ILE A 123 6.24 15.40 -12.01
C ILE A 123 5.51 16.39 -12.91
N LEU A 124 5.71 17.68 -12.62
CA LEU A 124 5.09 18.79 -13.31
C LEU A 124 6.15 19.65 -14.01
N GLU A 125 5.91 19.99 -15.26
CA GLU A 125 6.70 21.00 -15.98
C GLU A 125 5.75 22.10 -16.47
N ALA A 126 6.12 23.37 -16.25
CA ALA A 126 5.35 24.47 -16.80
C ALA A 126 5.43 24.48 -18.34
N TYR A 127 4.39 25.00 -18.98
CA TYR A 127 4.28 25.18 -20.41
C TYR A 127 3.90 26.61 -20.74
N ASP A 128 4.66 27.21 -21.66
CA ASP A 128 4.35 28.51 -22.25
C ASP A 128 3.93 28.33 -23.71
N PRO A 129 2.65 28.55 -24.05
CA PRO A 129 2.18 28.47 -25.44
C PRO A 129 2.92 29.43 -26.40
N LYS A 130 3.50 30.52 -25.88
CA LYS A 130 4.25 31.52 -26.67
C LYS A 130 5.69 31.09 -26.95
N ASP A 131 6.24 30.20 -26.12
CA ASP A 131 7.55 29.58 -26.33
C ASP A 131 7.50 28.08 -25.96
N PRO A 132 6.94 27.23 -26.85
CA PRO A 132 6.80 25.80 -26.58
C PRO A 132 8.14 25.05 -26.44
N GLN A 133 9.25 25.66 -26.87
CA GLN A 133 10.59 25.07 -26.77
C GLN A 133 11.25 25.39 -25.43
N ARG A 134 10.78 26.41 -24.70
CA ARG A 134 11.24 26.70 -23.34
C ARG A 134 11.10 25.47 -22.46
N ARG A 135 12.20 25.12 -21.80
CA ARG A 135 12.22 24.10 -20.76
C ARG A 135 12.14 24.78 -19.41
N PHE A 136 11.21 24.34 -18.59
CA PHE A 136 11.09 24.79 -17.21
C PHE A 136 11.69 23.73 -16.30
N GLU A 137 12.11 24.13 -15.10
CA GLU A 137 12.56 23.18 -14.10
C GLU A 137 11.41 22.25 -13.70
N GLN A 138 11.67 20.95 -13.67
CA GLN A 138 10.70 19.97 -13.21
C GLN A 138 10.41 20.17 -11.71
N GLN A 139 9.14 20.33 -11.40
CA GLN A 139 8.62 20.40 -10.04
C GLN A 139 7.91 19.08 -9.71
N THR A 140 7.69 18.82 -8.44
CA THR A 140 6.74 17.83 -7.94
C THR A 140 5.82 18.48 -6.94
N ILE A 141 4.69 17.83 -6.68
CA ILE A 141 3.79 18.26 -5.63
C ILE A 141 3.99 17.41 -4.38
N VAL A 142 3.92 18.05 -3.22
CA VAL A 142 3.77 17.37 -1.94
C VAL A 142 2.46 17.83 -1.27
N THR A 143 1.80 16.89 -0.61
CA THR A 143 0.68 17.14 0.29
C THR A 143 1.22 17.36 1.70
N ILE A 144 0.74 18.42 2.36
CA ILE A 144 1.03 18.72 3.76
C ILE A 144 -0.21 18.39 4.56
N GLN A 145 -0.11 17.35 5.40
CA GLN A 145 -1.26 16.82 6.12
C GLN A 145 -0.92 16.30 7.53
N PRO A 146 -1.90 16.24 8.45
CA PRO A 146 -1.73 15.58 9.74
C PRO A 146 -1.55 14.07 9.60
N ARG A 147 -0.57 13.52 10.30
CA ARG A 147 -0.35 12.08 10.46
C ARG A 147 -0.23 11.79 11.95
N ILE A 148 -1.37 11.49 12.58
CA ILE A 148 -1.43 11.26 14.03
C ILE A 148 -0.57 10.07 14.46
N ALA A 149 -0.50 9.03 13.62
CA ALA A 149 0.36 7.86 13.87
C ALA A 149 1.85 8.21 14.01
N SER A 150 2.33 9.25 13.32
CA SER A 150 3.71 9.75 13.47
C SER A 150 3.84 10.93 14.43
N GLY A 151 2.73 11.37 15.06
CA GLY A 151 2.70 12.56 15.91
C GLY A 151 2.87 13.88 15.15
N SER A 152 2.68 13.90 13.83
CA SER A 152 2.84 15.10 13.00
C SER A 152 1.49 15.73 12.66
N LEU A 153 1.45 17.06 12.62
CA LEU A 153 0.28 17.83 12.17
C LEU A 153 0.46 18.45 10.77
N ALA A 154 1.65 18.34 10.19
CA ALA A 154 2.01 18.96 8.92
C ALA A 154 3.16 18.17 8.26
N LEU A 155 2.97 16.87 8.05
CA LEU A 155 3.96 16.04 7.37
C LEU A 155 3.87 16.32 5.86
N ALA A 156 5.02 16.57 5.23
CA ALA A 156 5.13 16.68 3.78
C ALA A 156 5.33 15.30 3.18
N GLU A 157 4.46 14.94 2.25
CA GLU A 157 4.37 13.61 1.65
C GLU A 157 4.03 13.72 0.16
N ILE A 158 4.34 12.72 -0.65
CA ILE A 158 3.71 12.64 -1.99
C ILE A 158 2.22 12.24 -1.85
N PRO A 159 1.36 12.60 -2.81
CA PRO A 159 -0.04 12.17 -2.83
C PRO A 159 -0.18 10.64 -2.72
N ALA A 160 -1.21 10.19 -2.01
CA ALA A 160 -1.46 8.77 -1.82
C ALA A 160 -2.93 8.48 -1.49
N GLY A 161 -3.42 7.30 -1.87
CA GLY A 161 -4.80 6.90 -1.71
C GLY A 161 -4.98 5.44 -1.27
N MET A 162 -6.14 5.11 -0.73
CA MET A 162 -6.46 3.73 -0.30
C MET A 162 -7.11 2.97 -1.44
N LEU A 163 -6.80 1.68 -1.56
CA LEU A 163 -7.43 0.81 -2.55
C LEU A 163 -8.72 0.22 -1.99
N ASP A 164 -9.77 0.14 -2.80
CA ASP A 164 -11.08 -0.41 -2.40
C ASP A 164 -11.22 -1.93 -2.67
N GLY A 165 -10.09 -2.64 -2.74
CA GLY A 165 -10.04 -4.10 -2.86
C GLY A 165 -10.35 -4.63 -4.27
N LYS A 166 -10.55 -3.76 -5.26
CA LYS A 166 -10.64 -4.13 -6.68
C LYS A 166 -9.36 -3.69 -7.36
N GLY A 167 -8.72 -4.59 -8.11
CA GLY A 167 -7.39 -4.42 -8.73
C GLY A 167 -7.28 -3.36 -9.83
N ASP A 168 -8.09 -2.31 -9.79
CA ASP A 168 -7.97 -1.10 -10.61
C ASP A 168 -7.16 -0.04 -9.84
N PHE A 169 -5.86 -0.32 -9.68
CA PHE A 169 -4.95 0.55 -8.94
C PHE A 169 -4.83 1.93 -9.60
N ALA A 170 -4.85 1.97 -10.92
CA ALA A 170 -4.61 3.17 -11.69
C ALA A 170 -5.87 4.06 -11.76
N GLY A 171 -7.07 3.51 -11.89
CA GLY A 171 -8.32 4.26 -11.75
C GLY A 171 -8.46 4.90 -10.36
N LYS A 172 -8.13 4.15 -9.30
CA LYS A 172 -8.16 4.70 -7.92
C LYS A 172 -7.10 5.76 -7.67
N ALA A 173 -5.87 5.53 -8.13
CA ALA A 173 -4.82 6.55 -8.06
C ALA A 173 -5.23 7.85 -8.78
N ALA A 174 -5.93 7.74 -9.91
CA ALA A 174 -6.44 8.89 -10.65
C ALA A 174 -7.52 9.65 -9.86
N ASP A 175 -8.50 8.94 -9.27
CA ASP A 175 -9.55 9.52 -8.42
C ASP A 175 -8.95 10.24 -7.20
N GLU A 176 -8.02 9.59 -6.51
CA GLU A 176 -7.35 10.11 -5.31
C GLU A 176 -6.51 11.35 -5.64
N LEU A 177 -5.79 11.36 -6.77
CA LEU A 177 -5.01 12.52 -7.15
C LEU A 177 -5.91 13.70 -7.57
N LYS A 178 -7.07 13.43 -8.17
CA LYS A 178 -8.08 14.45 -8.45
C LYS A 178 -8.63 15.05 -7.17
N GLU A 179 -8.84 14.25 -6.13
CA GLU A 179 -9.34 14.71 -4.84
C GLU A 179 -8.28 15.50 -4.04
N GLU A 180 -7.08 14.93 -3.89
CA GLU A 180 -6.01 15.51 -3.08
C GLU A 180 -5.35 16.70 -3.75
N VAL A 181 -5.20 16.70 -5.09
CA VAL A 181 -4.41 17.71 -5.82
C VAL A 181 -5.30 18.58 -6.73
N GLY A 182 -6.41 18.04 -7.22
CA GLY A 182 -7.29 18.73 -8.16
C GLY A 182 -6.74 18.81 -9.58
N ILE A 183 -5.91 17.83 -9.96
CA ILE A 183 -5.46 17.60 -11.33
C ILE A 183 -6.19 16.37 -11.85
N GLU A 184 -6.80 16.47 -13.02
CA GLU A 184 -7.48 15.35 -13.66
C GLU A 184 -6.46 14.45 -14.36
N ILE A 185 -6.53 13.16 -14.05
CA ILE A 185 -5.62 12.12 -14.54
C ILE A 185 -6.45 10.97 -15.05
N LYS A 186 -5.98 10.37 -16.13
CA LYS A 186 -6.51 9.13 -16.69
C LYS A 186 -5.63 7.97 -16.23
N GLU A 187 -6.21 6.79 -16.21
CA GLU A 187 -5.48 5.55 -15.92
C GLU A 187 -4.21 5.41 -16.76
N ASP A 188 -4.30 5.69 -18.07
CA ASP A 188 -3.19 5.64 -19.02
C ASP A 188 -2.06 6.66 -18.77
N ASP A 189 -2.30 7.68 -17.93
CA ASP A 189 -1.26 8.64 -17.54
C ASP A 189 -0.36 8.11 -16.41
N LEU A 190 -0.71 6.96 -15.83
CA LEU A 190 -0.02 6.39 -14.69
C LEU A 190 0.90 5.24 -15.11
N PHE A 191 2.13 5.31 -14.65
CA PHE A 191 3.17 4.31 -14.91
C PHE A 191 3.60 3.64 -13.62
N ASP A 192 3.32 2.35 -13.48
CA ASP A 192 3.64 1.56 -12.27
C ASP A 192 5.14 1.25 -12.20
N MET A 193 5.87 2.07 -11.45
CA MET A 193 7.32 1.91 -11.29
C MET A 193 7.67 0.70 -10.40
N SER A 194 6.85 0.42 -9.38
CA SER A 194 7.10 -0.68 -8.45
C SER A 194 6.97 -2.02 -9.15
N LYS A 195 5.91 -2.20 -9.94
CA LYS A 195 5.71 -3.42 -10.72
C LYS A 195 6.86 -3.64 -11.69
N LEU A 196 7.23 -2.62 -12.46
CA LEU A 196 8.33 -2.74 -13.43
C LEU A 196 9.66 -3.11 -12.76
N ALA A 197 9.92 -2.58 -11.57
CA ALA A 197 11.14 -2.90 -10.82
C ALA A 197 11.16 -4.31 -10.22
N THR A 198 10.00 -4.94 -10.00
CA THR A 198 9.89 -6.16 -9.19
C THR A 198 9.33 -7.37 -9.93
N GLU A 199 8.61 -7.19 -11.04
CA GLU A 199 7.91 -8.29 -11.74
C GLU A 199 8.83 -9.39 -12.25
N GLN A 200 10.11 -9.07 -12.51
CA GLN A 200 11.12 -10.03 -12.97
C GLN A 200 12.01 -10.54 -11.83
N ILE A 201 11.82 -10.05 -10.60
CA ILE A 201 12.60 -10.48 -9.45
C ILE A 201 11.97 -11.77 -8.90
N PRO A 202 12.73 -12.88 -8.85
CA PRO A 202 12.19 -14.10 -8.29
C PRO A 202 11.97 -13.98 -6.78
N THR A 203 10.83 -14.47 -6.30
CA THR A 203 10.43 -14.38 -4.89
C THR A 203 10.82 -15.62 -4.07
N TYR A 204 12.04 -16.09 -4.28
CA TYR A 204 12.68 -17.16 -3.50
C TYR A 204 14.10 -16.76 -3.05
N PRO A 205 14.27 -15.60 -2.38
CA PRO A 205 15.60 -15.04 -2.08
C PRO A 205 16.52 -15.96 -1.24
N TRP A 206 15.97 -16.96 -0.54
CA TRP A 206 16.74 -17.94 0.23
C TRP A 206 17.38 -19.05 -0.62
N ALA A 207 16.94 -19.27 -1.86
CA ALA A 207 17.41 -20.37 -2.71
C ALA A 207 18.75 -20.07 -3.41
N LYS A 208 19.71 -19.42 -2.73
CA LYS A 208 21.05 -19.15 -3.29
C LYS A 208 21.70 -20.45 -3.77
N GLY A 209 21.78 -20.63 -5.09
CA GLY A 209 22.43 -21.77 -5.73
C GLY A 209 21.64 -23.08 -5.73
N LYS A 210 20.38 -23.09 -5.27
CA LYS A 210 19.46 -24.22 -5.42
C LYS A 210 18.53 -23.98 -6.59
N THR A 211 18.25 -25.01 -7.40
CA THR A 211 17.16 -24.95 -8.38
C THR A 211 15.86 -24.81 -7.60
N PRO A 212 15.15 -23.68 -7.67
CA PRO A 212 13.91 -23.50 -6.94
C PRO A 212 12.87 -24.48 -7.46
N GLY A 213 11.99 -24.96 -6.58
CA GLY A 213 10.74 -25.57 -7.02
C GLY A 213 9.89 -24.59 -7.85
N PRO A 214 8.79 -25.05 -8.47
CA PRO A 214 7.99 -24.25 -9.41
C PRO A 214 7.20 -23.10 -8.76
N LEU A 215 7.23 -22.95 -7.43
CA LEU A 215 6.37 -22.02 -6.68
C LEU A 215 7.17 -20.80 -6.21
N SER A 216 6.62 -19.61 -6.45
CA SER A 216 7.08 -18.29 -6.00
C SER A 216 6.29 -17.86 -4.75
N GLU A 217 6.81 -16.98 -3.88
CA GLU A 217 5.96 -16.38 -2.82
C GLU A 217 4.78 -15.67 -3.46
N SER A 218 3.61 -15.76 -2.83
CA SER A 218 2.48 -14.90 -3.11
C SER A 218 2.64 -13.59 -2.34
N ILE A 219 3.15 -12.58 -3.05
CA ILE A 219 3.39 -11.22 -2.57
C ILE A 219 3.16 -10.25 -3.73
N GLU A 220 2.76 -9.01 -3.42
CA GLU A 220 2.51 -8.00 -4.45
C GLU A 220 3.83 -7.45 -5.00
N ASN A 221 3.86 -7.17 -6.31
CA ASN A 221 4.96 -6.48 -6.98
C ASN A 221 4.96 -4.98 -6.62
N SER A 222 5.32 -4.68 -5.38
CA SER A 222 5.01 -3.39 -4.74
C SER A 222 5.99 -3.03 -3.63
N MET A 223 5.95 -1.78 -3.18
CA MET A 223 6.69 -1.33 -1.99
C MET A 223 5.91 -1.69 -0.73
N TYR A 224 6.59 -2.21 0.30
CA TYR A 224 6.00 -2.48 1.60
C TYR A 224 6.53 -1.47 2.64
N PRO A 225 5.69 -0.57 3.19
CA PRO A 225 6.15 0.46 4.12
C PRO A 225 6.55 -0.08 5.49
N SER A 226 5.91 -1.16 5.95
CA SER A 226 6.18 -1.79 7.25
C SER A 226 5.83 -3.27 7.24
N ALA A 227 6.59 -4.07 6.49
CA ALA A 227 6.34 -5.50 6.28
C ALA A 227 6.32 -6.36 7.56
N GLY A 228 6.85 -5.85 8.67
CA GLY A 228 6.86 -6.54 9.96
C GLY A 228 5.61 -6.33 10.83
N GLY A 229 4.68 -5.45 10.44
CA GLY A 229 3.51 -5.12 11.28
C GLY A 229 2.27 -4.64 10.54
N CYS A 230 2.29 -4.57 9.20
CA CYS A 230 1.16 -4.12 8.41
C CYS A 230 1.07 -4.92 7.10
N ASP A 231 -0.16 -5.20 6.65
CA ASP A 231 -0.40 -5.90 5.37
C ASP A 231 -0.33 -4.97 4.15
N GLU A 232 -0.14 -3.68 4.39
CA GLU A 232 -0.09 -2.66 3.35
C GLU A 232 1.03 -2.95 2.35
N PHE A 233 0.63 -2.94 1.09
CA PHE A 233 1.50 -2.79 -0.06
C PHE A 233 1.11 -1.50 -0.76
N LEU A 234 2.08 -0.81 -1.34
CA LEU A 234 1.94 0.53 -1.87
C LEU A 234 2.64 0.62 -3.24
N PRO A 235 1.93 0.37 -4.36
CA PRO A 235 2.49 0.59 -5.69
C PRO A 235 2.84 2.08 -5.84
N LEU A 236 3.98 2.35 -6.45
CA LEU A 236 4.50 3.69 -6.65
C LEU A 236 4.33 4.05 -8.12
N MET A 237 3.33 4.89 -8.38
CA MET A 237 2.99 5.34 -9.71
C MET A 237 3.76 6.60 -10.05
N LEU A 238 4.23 6.70 -11.29
CA LEU A 238 4.71 7.94 -11.88
C LEU A 238 3.58 8.56 -12.71
N CYS A 239 3.35 9.86 -12.51
CA CYS A 239 2.54 10.68 -13.42
C CYS A 239 3.37 11.87 -13.87
N GLN A 240 3.39 12.15 -15.19
CA GLN A 240 4.11 13.29 -15.76
C GLN A 240 3.14 14.18 -16.50
N LYS A 241 3.10 15.47 -16.15
CA LYS A 241 2.14 16.43 -16.73
C LYS A 241 2.79 17.76 -17.07
N ARG A 242 2.35 18.36 -18.19
CA ARG A 242 2.58 19.79 -18.46
C ARG A 242 1.38 20.58 -18.00
N LEU A 243 1.62 21.69 -17.30
CA LEU A 243 0.57 22.64 -16.93
C LEU A 243 0.95 24.04 -17.41
N THR A 244 -0.03 24.90 -17.66
CA THR A 244 0.28 26.31 -17.93
C THR A 244 0.96 26.94 -16.71
N VAL A 245 1.79 27.97 -16.93
CA VAL A 245 2.43 28.72 -15.83
C VAL A 245 1.38 29.20 -14.81
N GLU A 246 0.25 29.72 -15.29
CA GLU A 246 -0.85 30.17 -14.43
C GLU A 246 -1.45 29.02 -13.60
N HIS A 247 -1.58 27.82 -14.17
CA HIS A 247 -2.10 26.67 -13.42
C HIS A 247 -1.08 26.20 -12.37
N MET A 248 0.21 26.17 -12.69
CA MET A 248 1.28 25.89 -11.72
C MET A 248 1.21 26.84 -10.51
N GLU A 249 1.07 28.14 -10.74
CA GLU A 249 0.97 29.14 -9.68
C GLU A 249 -0.27 28.95 -8.80
N LYS A 250 -1.39 28.49 -9.36
CA LYS A 250 -2.62 28.22 -8.60
C LYS A 250 -2.56 26.95 -7.73
N LEU A 251 -1.63 26.04 -8.00
CA LEU A 251 -1.49 24.80 -7.22
C LEU A 251 -0.78 25.05 -5.89
N ASP A 252 0.23 25.92 -5.87
CA ASP A 252 1.04 26.13 -4.67
C ASP A 252 0.22 26.78 -3.54
N GLY A 253 0.27 26.18 -2.35
CA GLY A 253 -0.49 26.64 -1.19
C GLY A 253 -2.00 26.37 -1.25
N LYS A 254 -2.53 25.79 -2.35
CA LYS A 254 -3.93 25.39 -2.49
C LYS A 254 -4.32 24.43 -1.38
N LYS A 255 -5.54 24.57 -0.87
CA LYS A 255 -6.07 23.71 0.19
C LYS A 255 -7.11 22.77 -0.41
N THR A 256 -6.96 21.47 -0.17
CA THR A 256 -7.69 20.37 -0.81
C THR A 256 -8.10 19.30 0.22
N GLY A 257 -8.56 18.13 -0.24
CA GLY A 257 -9.04 17.02 0.59
C GLY A 257 -10.49 17.18 1.09
N LEU A 258 -11.10 16.07 1.52
CA LEU A 258 -12.44 16.05 2.08
C LEU A 258 -12.46 16.59 3.52
N ARG A 259 -12.46 17.92 3.65
CA ARG A 259 -12.46 18.60 4.96
C ARG A 259 -13.59 18.20 5.90
N LYS A 260 -14.74 17.79 5.36
CA LYS A 260 -15.88 17.32 6.16
C LYS A 260 -15.63 15.93 6.76
N GLU A 261 -14.70 15.18 6.18
CA GLU A 261 -14.28 13.83 6.58
C GLU A 261 -12.97 13.85 7.39
N GLY A 262 -12.48 15.05 7.73
CA GLY A 262 -11.29 15.23 8.58
C GLY A 262 -9.99 15.43 7.81
N GLU A 263 -10.01 15.31 6.49
CA GLU A 263 -8.82 15.49 5.65
C GLU A 263 -8.51 16.96 5.44
N ARG A 264 -7.29 17.36 5.84
CA ARG A 264 -6.83 18.74 5.79
C ARG A 264 -5.52 18.78 5.03
N ILE A 265 -5.62 18.91 3.71
CA ILE A 265 -4.46 18.91 2.82
C ILE A 265 -4.15 20.33 2.39
N ARG A 266 -2.86 20.67 2.42
CA ARG A 266 -2.30 21.83 1.74
C ARG A 266 -1.25 21.36 0.75
N LEU A 267 -1.37 21.82 -0.49
CA LEU A 267 -0.40 21.53 -1.54
C LEU A 267 0.81 22.45 -1.43
N ARG A 268 1.98 21.92 -1.77
CA ARG A 268 3.20 22.69 -1.99
C ARG A 268 3.93 22.18 -3.22
N LEU A 269 4.33 23.09 -4.10
CA LEU A 269 5.23 22.76 -5.19
C LEU A 269 6.68 22.79 -4.69
N VAL A 270 7.46 21.78 -5.08
CA VAL A 270 8.90 21.70 -4.76
C VAL A 270 9.68 21.32 -6.01
N PRO A 271 10.90 21.84 -6.22
CA PRO A 271 11.77 21.36 -7.28
C PRO A 271 11.99 19.85 -7.12
N LEU A 272 11.86 19.08 -8.21
CA LEU A 272 11.99 17.61 -8.15
C LEU A 272 13.32 17.18 -7.52
N LYS A 273 14.40 17.90 -7.82
CA LYS A 273 15.76 17.69 -7.28
C LYS A 273 15.85 17.85 -5.75
N ASP A 274 14.89 18.54 -5.13
CA ASP A 274 14.84 18.81 -3.70
C ASP A 274 13.80 17.95 -2.97
N LEU A 275 13.06 17.08 -3.67
CA LEU A 275 12.06 16.18 -3.08
C LEU A 275 12.66 15.33 -1.95
N TRP A 276 13.88 14.82 -2.10
CA TRP A 276 14.53 14.01 -1.05
C TRP A 276 14.80 14.78 0.25
N LYS A 277 14.87 16.12 0.19
CA LYS A 277 15.03 16.97 1.37
C LYS A 277 13.68 17.34 1.96
N GLU A 278 12.78 17.84 1.12
CA GLU A 278 11.48 18.36 1.52
C GLU A 278 10.51 17.24 1.93
N GLY A 279 10.50 16.13 1.19
CA GLY A 279 9.76 14.90 1.47
C GLY A 279 10.60 13.82 2.15
N GLY A 280 11.79 14.13 2.67
CA GLY A 280 12.74 13.13 3.19
C GLY A 280 12.29 12.35 4.43
N ARG A 281 11.15 12.71 5.03
CA ARG A 281 10.51 11.96 6.13
C ARG A 281 9.38 11.05 5.65
N ASP A 282 9.08 11.09 4.37
CA ASP A 282 8.06 10.29 3.74
C ASP A 282 8.72 9.12 2.99
N ALA A 283 8.53 7.90 3.49
CA ALA A 283 9.16 6.71 2.93
C ALA A 283 8.78 6.49 1.46
N LYS A 284 7.52 6.74 1.09
CA LYS A 284 7.04 6.62 -0.30
C LYS A 284 7.66 7.68 -1.21
N ALA A 285 7.89 8.91 -0.74
CA ALA A 285 8.58 9.93 -1.53
C ALA A 285 10.02 9.51 -1.86
N LEU A 286 10.76 9.02 -0.85
CA LEU A 286 12.13 8.54 -1.04
C LEU A 286 12.19 7.31 -1.97
N ALA A 287 11.30 6.34 -1.77
CA ALA A 287 11.24 5.14 -2.60
C ALA A 287 10.84 5.48 -4.05
N ALA A 288 9.84 6.33 -4.25
CA ALA A 288 9.39 6.72 -5.59
C ALA A 288 10.47 7.50 -6.33
N LEU A 289 11.20 8.39 -5.66
CA LEU A 289 12.32 9.10 -6.25
C LEU A 289 13.45 8.15 -6.64
N ALA A 290 13.80 7.19 -5.78
CA ALA A 290 14.84 6.21 -6.07
C ALA A 290 14.47 5.30 -7.26
N LEU A 291 13.21 4.86 -7.35
CA LEU A 291 12.68 4.11 -8.49
C LEU A 291 12.73 4.96 -9.76
N TYR A 292 12.20 6.18 -9.72
CA TYR A 292 12.20 7.10 -10.85
C TYR A 292 13.61 7.33 -11.40
N GLU A 293 14.57 7.67 -10.53
CA GLU A 293 15.94 7.92 -10.94
C GLU A 293 16.60 6.67 -11.54
N SER A 294 16.33 5.49 -10.97
CA SER A 294 16.91 4.23 -11.45
C SER A 294 16.31 3.83 -12.80
N LEU A 295 14.99 3.83 -12.92
CA LEU A 295 14.30 3.53 -14.17
C LEU A 295 14.63 4.55 -15.27
N LYS A 296 14.85 5.82 -14.90
CA LYS A 296 15.29 6.85 -15.84
C LYS A 296 16.71 6.60 -16.36
N ARG A 297 17.64 6.16 -15.51
CA ARG A 297 19.00 5.78 -15.94
C ARG A 297 18.98 4.60 -16.92
N GLU A 298 18.08 3.64 -16.70
CA GLU A 298 17.88 2.49 -17.59
C GLU A 298 17.06 2.83 -18.86
N GLY A 299 16.56 4.06 -18.98
CA GLY A 299 15.77 4.51 -20.14
C GLY A 299 14.34 3.95 -20.18
N TRP A 300 13.80 3.48 -19.06
CA TRP A 300 12.47 2.87 -18.97
C TRP A 300 11.37 3.85 -18.61
N VAL A 301 11.72 5.04 -18.12
CA VAL A 301 10.74 6.09 -17.81
C VAL A 301 10.18 6.69 -19.11
N PRO A 302 8.84 6.80 -19.25
CA PRO A 302 8.23 7.42 -20.42
C PRO A 302 8.66 8.88 -20.59
N SER A 303 8.68 9.37 -21.83
CA SER A 303 8.98 10.77 -22.09
C SER A 303 7.89 11.68 -21.53
N MET A 304 8.29 12.87 -21.06
CA MET A 304 7.36 13.90 -20.61
C MET A 304 6.42 14.30 -21.76
N PRO A 305 5.09 14.44 -21.53
CA PRO A 305 4.17 14.92 -22.55
C PRO A 305 4.63 16.24 -23.18
N THR A 306 4.38 16.42 -24.48
CA THR A 306 4.87 17.61 -25.22
C THR A 306 3.97 18.84 -25.07
N LYS A 307 2.70 18.64 -24.67
CA LYS A 307 1.70 19.70 -24.51
C LYS A 307 1.00 19.51 -23.16
N PRO A 308 0.40 20.57 -22.58
CA PRO A 308 -0.53 20.41 -21.48
C PRO A 308 -1.71 19.56 -21.92
N ASP A 309 -2.29 18.82 -20.97
CA ASP A 309 -3.58 18.22 -21.21
C ASP A 309 -4.64 19.32 -21.39
N ALA A 310 -5.59 19.04 -22.29
CA ALA A 310 -6.69 19.92 -22.62
C ALA A 310 -7.73 19.98 -21.50
#